data_AF-Q7P9N2-F1
#
_entry.id   AF-Q7P9N2-F1
#
_cell.length_a   1.000
_cell.length_b   1.000
_cell.length_c   1.000
_cell.angle_alpha   90.00
_cell.angle_beta   90.00
_cell.angle_gamma   90.00
#
_symmetry.space_group_name_H-M   'P 1'
#
loop_
_entity.id
_entity.type
_entity.pdbx_description
1 polymer ?
#
loop_
_entity_poly.entity_id
_entity_poly.type
_entity_poly.pdbx_seq_one_letter_code
_entity_poly.pdbx_strand_id
1 'polypeptide(L)' 'MQRYLDPTNDSLFKKIFRDLERLKECINAVLELQEGFRIKEIEFMPIEQVPMLNKGKKAYLI' A
#
# COMPACT_ATOMS: atom_id res chain seq x y z
N MET A 1 5.70 12.22 5.53
CA MET A 1 5.15 10.88 5.23
C MET A 1 3.67 10.78 5.65
N GLN A 2 2.75 11.54 5.03
CA GLN A 2 1.31 11.45 5.33
C GLN A 2 0.43 11.18 4.09
N ARG A 3 0.99 11.31 2.88
CA ARG A 3 0.21 11.25 1.63
C ARG A 3 -0.32 9.83 1.31
N TYR A 4 0.41 8.80 1.74
CA TYR A 4 0.06 7.40 1.51
C TYR A 4 -0.85 6.80 2.59
N LEU A 5 -1.23 7.61 3.58
CA LEU A 5 -1.98 7.20 4.77
C LEU A 5 -3.32 7.92 4.87
N ASP A 6 -3.70 8.64 3.81
CA ASP A 6 -5.00 9.28 3.73
C ASP A 6 -6.07 8.23 3.37
N PRO A 7 -7.16 8.12 4.14
CA PRO A 7 -8.20 7.12 3.89
C PRO A 7 -8.93 7.33 2.55
N THR A 8 -8.93 8.56 2.01
CA THR A 8 -9.50 8.85 0.69
C THR A 8 -8.64 8.23 -0.42
N ASN A 9 -7.31 8.27 -0.24
CA ASN A 9 -6.37 7.62 -1.15
C ASN A 9 -6.48 6.10 -1.05
N ASP A 10 -6.70 5.56 0.15
CA ASP A 10 -6.92 4.12 0.36
C ASP A 10 -8.19 3.62 -0.34
N SER A 11 -9.29 4.37 -0.25
CA SER A 11 -10.55 4.03 -0.94
C SER A 11 -10.41 4.05 -2.46
N LEU A 12 -9.75 5.07 -3.01
CA LEU A 12 -9.47 5.16 -4.45
C LEU A 12 -8.49 4.07 -4.90
N PHE A 13 -7.46 3.80 -4.11
CA PHE A 13 -6.49 2.74 -4.39
C PHE A 13 -7.17 1.38 -4.43
N LYS A 14 -7.97 1.03 -3.42
CA LYS A 14 -8.77 -0.21 -3.40
C LYS A 14 -9.75 -0.31 -4.57
N LYS A 15 -10.27 0.81 -5.05
CA LYS A 15 -11.17 0.84 -6.21
C LYS A 15 -10.43 0.58 -7.53
N ILE A 16 -9.24 1.16 -7.69
CA ILE A 16 -8.39 0.99 -8.89
C ILE A 16 -7.74 -0.39 -8.90
N PHE A 17 -7.27 -0.86 -7.75
CA PHE A 17 -6.57 -2.13 -7.55
C PHE A 17 -7.44 -3.16 -6.83
N ARG A 18 -8.72 -3.23 -7.21
CA ARG A 18 -9.63 -4.26 -6.71
C ARG A 18 -9.18 -5.67 -7.13
N ASP A 19 -8.51 -5.75 -8.27
CA ASP A 19 -7.89 -6.96 -8.78
C ASP A 19 -6.46 -7.08 -8.22
N LEU A 20 -6.33 -7.86 -7.16
CA LEU A 20 -5.07 -8.10 -6.47
C LEU A 20 -4.07 -8.88 -7.33
N GLU A 21 -4.54 -9.72 -8.25
CA GLU A 21 -3.68 -10.47 -9.16
C GLU A 21 -3.00 -9.53 -10.16
N ARG A 22 -3.78 -8.60 -10.73
CA ARG A 22 -3.25 -7.56 -11.62
C ARG A 22 -2.34 -6.57 -10.88
N LEU A 23 -2.66 -6.23 -9.62
CA LEU A 23 -1.76 -5.43 -8.79
C LEU A 23 -0.43 -6.16 -8.55
N LYS A 24 -0.47 -7.45 -8.24
CA LYS A 24 0.71 -8.29 -8.03
C LYS A 24 1.59 -8.34 -9.27
N GLU A 25 1.02 -8.62 -10.43
CA GLU A 25 1.78 -8.64 -11.70
C GLU A 25 2.36 -7.27 -12.03
N CYS A 26 1.61 -6.19 -11.80
CA CYS A 26 2.10 -4.82 -11.96
C CYS A 26 3.32 -4.55 -11.07
N ILE A 27 3.26 -4.92 -9.78
CA ILE A 27 4.38 -4.71 -8.86
C ILE A 27 5.58 -5.58 -9.27
N ASN A 28 5.37 -6.85 -9.61
CA ASN A 28 6.42 -7.73 -10.12
C ASN A 28 7.12 -7.15 -11.35
N ALA A 29 6.35 -6.54 -12.26
CA ALA A 29 6.87 -5.91 -13.48
C ALA A 29 7.60 -4.59 -13.20
N VAL A 30 7.03 -3.71 -12.36
CA VAL A 30 7.61 -2.41 -12.02
C VAL A 30 8.91 -2.54 -11.22
N LEU A 31 8.98 -3.53 -10.33
CA LEU A 31 10.17 -3.79 -9.52
C LEU A 31 11.17 -4.73 -10.21
N GLU A 32 10.86 -5.22 -11.41
CA GLU A 32 11.69 -6.15 -12.19
C GLU A 32 12.17 -7.35 -11.35
N LEU A 33 11.27 -7.91 -10.53
CA LEU A 33 11.63 -8.97 -9.60
C LEU A 33 12.04 -10.24 -10.36
N GLN A 34 13.21 -10.77 -10.00
CA GLN A 34 13.69 -12.05 -10.50
C GLN A 34 12.74 -13.18 -10.08
N GLU A 35 12.70 -14.28 -10.84
CA GLU A 35 11.68 -15.34 -10.70
C GLU A 35 11.53 -15.88 -9.27
N GLY A 36 12.64 -16.05 -8.53
CA GLY A 36 12.61 -16.52 -7.13
C GLY A 36 12.11 -15.50 -6.11
N PHE A 37 12.05 -14.22 -6.47
CA PHE A 37 11.62 -13.11 -5.61
C PHE A 37 10.29 -12.51 -6.02
N ARG A 38 9.65 -13.03 -7.06
CA ARG A 38 8.32 -12.58 -7.48
C ARG A 38 7.33 -12.76 -6.33
N ILE A 39 6.53 -11.72 -6.12
CA ILE A 39 5.45 -11.71 -5.16
C ILE A 39 4.44 -12.77 -5.60
N LYS A 40 4.11 -13.68 -4.68
CA LYS A 40 3.17 -14.79 -4.93
C LYS A 40 1.73 -14.42 -4.57
N GLU A 41 1.57 -13.69 -3.47
CA GLU A 41 0.28 -13.28 -2.91
C GLU A 41 0.37 -11.87 -2.34
N ILE A 42 -0.75 -11.14 -2.39
CA ILE A 42 -0.91 -9.80 -1.80
C ILE A 42 -2.26 -9.79 -1.09
N GLU A 43 -2.28 -9.30 0.13
CA GLU A 43 -3.49 -9.06 0.90
C GLU A 43 -3.53 -7.62 1.43
N PHE A 44 -4.74 -7.08 1.53
CA PHE A 44 -4.92 -5.81 2.23
C PHE A 44 -4.88 -6.06 3.73
N MET A 45 -4.04 -5.31 4.43
CA MET A 45 -3.99 -5.34 5.88
C MET A 45 -5.35 -4.91 6.47
N PRO A 46 -5.88 -5.62 7.48
CA PRO A 46 -7.13 -5.23 8.14
C PRO A 46 -6.97 -3.88 8.85
N ILE A 47 -8.06 -3.10 8.87
CA ILE A 47 -8.07 -1.71 9.37
C ILE A 47 -7.63 -1.63 10.84
N GLU A 48 -7.91 -2.67 11.64
CA GLU A 48 -7.53 -2.76 13.05
C GLU A 48 -6.03 -2.92 13.27
N GLN A 49 -5.29 -3.42 12.27
CA GLN A 49 -3.83 -3.56 12.30
C GLN A 49 -3.12 -2.37 11.66
N VAL A 50 -3.87 -1.42 11.08
CA VAL A 50 -3.29 -0.17 10.58
C VAL A 50 -2.76 0.59 11.79
N PRO A 51 -1.43 0.86 11.87
CA PRO A 51 -0.87 1.59 12.99
C PRO A 51 -1.64 2.91 13.14
N MET A 52 -2.05 3.25 14.37
CA MET A 52 -2.74 4.52 14.64
C MET A 52 -1.78 5.67 14.37
N LEU A 53 -1.75 6.11 13.12
CA LEU A 53 -0.95 7.23 12.66
C LEU A 53 -1.60 8.46 13.24
N ASN A 54 -1.04 8.93 14.35
CA ASN A 54 -1.49 10.12 15.08
C ASN A 54 -1.98 11.19 14.10
N LYS A 55 -3.30 11.36 14.03
CA LYS A 55 -3.95 12.40 13.24
C LYS A 55 -3.55 13.75 13.85
N GLY A 56 -2.46 14.32 13.34
CA GLY A 56 -2.09 15.71 13.57
C GLY A 56 -1.07 15.95 14.69
N LYS A 57 0.21 15.68 14.44
CA LYS A 57 1.27 16.62 14.83
C LYS A 57 2.31 16.70 13.72
N LYS A 58 2.43 17.89 13.12
CA LYS A 58 3.60 18.27 12.32
C LYS A 58 4.81 18.26 13.26
N ALA A 59 5.55 17.16 13.29
CA ALA A 59 6.89 17.18 13.85
C ALA A 59 7.82 17.66 12.73
N TYR A 60 8.13 18.96 12.74
CA TYR A 60 9.39 19.44 12.21
C TYR A 60 10.46 18.84 13.13
N LEU A 61 11.29 17.95 12.59
CA LEU A 61 12.50 17.50 13.29
C LEU A 61 13.62 18.44 12.87
N ILE A 62 14.05 19.24 13.85
CA ILE A 62 15.36 19.90 13.92
C ILE A 62 16.37 18.84 14.36
#